data_AF-A0A7J5EV40-F1
#
_entry.id   AF-A0A7J5EV40-F1
#
_cell.length_a   1.000
_cell.length_b   1.000
_cell.length_c   1.000
_cell.angle_alpha   90.00
_cell.angle_beta   90.00
_cell.angle_gamma   90.00
#
_symmetry.space_group_name_H-M   'P 1'
#
loop_
_entity.id
_entity.type
_entity.pdbx_description
1 polymer ?
#
loop_
_entity_poly.entity_id
_entity_poly.type
_entity_poly.pdbx_seq_one_letter_code
_entity_poly.pdbx_strand_id
1 'polypeptide(L)'
;MSRPVRPLVLSLGFALLASILASAGCGKKSSTTPQPAAEPAGSVEPATPAPPAEPAVKPTPSDAELNALFARTVEFLGQFADAVANNEQDCKKMAAAMTAVFDAHKDVLAEAKSYEGNTEVDAKADAYMKEHSPQVEAAVGKMMTGMQACAEDPDVQKAMEQFDAM
;
A
#
# COMPACT_ATOMS: atom_id res chain seq x y z
N MET A 1 -11.70 -37.12 -29.35
CA MET A 1 -11.22 -37.27 -27.96
C MET A 1 -11.90 -36.19 -27.13
N SER A 2 -13.02 -36.56 -26.49
CA SER A 2 -13.95 -35.64 -25.82
C SER A 2 -13.53 -35.45 -24.37
N ARG A 3 -13.36 -34.19 -23.93
CA ARG A 3 -13.17 -33.84 -22.52
C ARG A 3 -14.55 -33.62 -21.86
N PRO A 4 -14.81 -34.18 -20.67
CA PRO A 4 -16.08 -34.00 -19.99
C PRO A 4 -16.19 -32.61 -19.33
N VAL A 5 -17.32 -31.96 -19.57
CA VAL A 5 -17.80 -30.74 -18.91
C VAL A 5 -18.29 -31.14 -17.51
N ARG A 6 -17.76 -30.54 -16.45
CA ARG A 6 -18.31 -30.65 -15.08
C ARG A 6 -19.21 -29.44 -14.80
N PRO A 7 -20.45 -29.67 -14.30
CA PRO A 7 -21.42 -28.60 -14.10
C PRO A 7 -21.21 -27.86 -12.77
N LEU A 8 -21.53 -26.57 -12.86
CA LEU A 8 -21.88 -25.61 -11.83
C LEU A 8 -22.68 -26.27 -10.67
N VAL A 9 -22.14 -26.23 -9.45
CA VAL A 9 -22.95 -26.47 -8.23
C VAL A 9 -23.19 -25.13 -7.56
N LEU A 10 -24.40 -24.66 -7.83
CA LEU A 10 -25.07 -23.51 -7.23
C LEU A 10 -25.54 -23.92 -5.83
N SER A 11 -24.85 -23.49 -4.77
CA SER A 11 -25.35 -23.62 -3.40
C SER A 11 -25.90 -22.29 -2.91
N LEU A 12 -27.19 -22.09 -3.18
CA LEU A 12 -28.08 -21.25 -2.38
C LEU A 12 -28.24 -21.85 -0.98
N GLY A 13 -28.23 -21.02 0.06
CA GLY A 13 -29.13 -21.22 1.20
C GLY A 13 -28.60 -20.86 2.60
N PHE A 14 -29.32 -19.91 3.23
CA PHE A 14 -29.58 -19.76 4.68
C PHE A 14 -28.38 -19.33 5.55
N ALA A 15 -28.45 -18.44 6.56
CA ALA A 15 -29.51 -17.71 7.25
C ALA A 15 -28.83 -16.52 7.98
N LEU A 16 -29.37 -15.30 7.91
CA LEU A 16 -30.12 -14.65 9.00
C LEU A 16 -29.47 -14.77 10.41
N LEU A 17 -28.85 -13.67 10.88
CA LEU A 17 -28.92 -13.25 12.29
C LEU A 17 -28.42 -11.81 12.45
N ALA A 18 -29.39 -10.91 12.57
CA ALA A 18 -29.22 -9.57 13.12
C ALA A 18 -28.94 -9.68 14.63
N SER A 19 -28.03 -8.88 15.15
CA SER A 19 -27.93 -8.62 16.59
C SER A 19 -27.54 -7.16 16.81
N ILE A 20 -28.58 -6.39 17.09
CA ILE A 20 -28.56 -5.02 17.60
C ILE A 20 -28.32 -5.12 19.11
N LEU A 21 -27.36 -4.37 19.65
CA LEU A 21 -27.38 -3.96 21.06
C LEU A 21 -26.84 -2.54 21.21
N ALA A 22 -27.79 -1.61 21.31
CA ALA A 22 -27.61 -0.29 21.87
C ALA A 22 -27.46 -0.40 23.39
N SER A 23 -26.50 0.32 23.98
CA SER A 23 -26.51 0.64 25.41
C SER A 23 -26.36 2.14 25.58
N ALA A 24 -27.52 2.80 25.74
CA ALA A 24 -27.63 4.16 26.24
C ALA A 24 -27.43 4.14 27.76
N GLY A 25 -26.34 4.73 28.24
CA GLY A 25 -26.07 4.94 29.66
C GLY A 25 -26.42 6.36 30.10
N CYS A 26 -27.68 6.59 30.49
CA CYS A 26 -28.14 7.81 31.17
C CYS A 26 -28.27 7.52 32.68
N GLY A 27 -27.38 8.09 33.49
CA GLY A 27 -27.34 7.92 34.95
C GLY A 27 -27.50 9.23 35.73
N LYS A 28 -28.75 9.52 36.09
CA LYS A 28 -29.28 10.01 37.39
C LYS A 28 -28.76 11.30 38.08
N LYS A 29 -29.76 12.13 38.43
CA LYS A 29 -29.80 13.45 39.12
C LYS A 29 -29.44 13.42 40.62
N SER A 30 -28.99 14.57 41.15
CA SER A 30 -29.32 15.09 42.49
C SER A 30 -29.21 16.62 42.59
N SER A 31 -30.13 17.21 43.37
CA SER A 31 -30.53 18.62 43.52
C SER A 31 -29.63 19.50 44.42
N THR A 32 -29.75 20.86 44.30
CA THR A 32 -30.32 21.77 45.34
C THR A 32 -29.76 23.22 45.36
N THR A 33 -30.71 24.19 45.32
CA THR A 33 -30.72 25.61 45.79
C THR A 33 -30.26 26.76 44.85
N PRO A 34 -31.01 27.90 44.77
CA PRO A 34 -30.82 28.97 43.79
C PRO A 34 -30.01 30.17 44.32
N GLN A 35 -29.30 30.85 43.43
CA GLN A 35 -28.67 32.16 43.69
C GLN A 35 -28.93 33.11 42.49
N PRO A 36 -29.44 34.34 42.69
CA PRO A 36 -29.80 35.23 41.57
C PRO A 36 -28.61 36.01 40.99
N ALA A 37 -28.60 36.04 39.66
CA ALA A 37 -28.15 37.07 38.70
C ALA A 37 -26.81 37.81 38.91
N ALA A 38 -25.86 37.52 38.01
CA ALA A 38 -25.00 38.52 37.40
C ALA A 38 -24.80 38.19 35.91
N GLU A 39 -24.78 39.25 35.10
CA GLU A 39 -24.86 39.35 33.64
C GLU A 39 -23.60 38.85 32.86
N PRO A 40 -23.65 38.81 31.51
CA PRO A 40 -23.01 37.79 30.68
C PRO A 40 -21.62 38.19 30.17
N ALA A 41 -20.72 37.22 30.03
CA ALA A 41 -19.65 37.23 29.02
C ALA A 41 -18.88 35.91 29.05
N GLY A 42 -18.65 35.34 27.86
CA GLY A 42 -17.65 34.29 27.66
C GLY A 42 -18.23 32.89 27.50
N SER A 43 -18.96 32.66 26.40
CA SER A 43 -19.07 31.31 25.85
C SER A 43 -17.71 30.94 25.29
N VAL A 44 -16.85 30.34 26.11
CA VAL A 44 -15.65 29.64 25.63
C VAL A 44 -16.16 28.35 24.99
N GLU A 45 -16.30 28.40 23.68
CA GLU A 45 -16.52 27.21 22.86
C GLU A 45 -15.43 26.17 23.20
N PRO A 46 -15.78 24.91 23.48
CA PRO A 46 -14.78 23.87 23.66
C PRO A 46 -13.92 23.79 22.40
N ALA A 47 -12.61 23.99 22.55
CA ALA A 47 -11.68 23.83 21.45
C ALA A 47 -11.86 22.43 20.86
N THR A 48 -12.35 22.38 19.62
CA THR A 48 -12.35 21.16 18.82
C THR A 48 -10.89 20.74 18.69
N PRO A 49 -10.51 19.50 19.05
CA PRO A 49 -9.16 19.02 18.83
C PRO A 49 -8.78 19.25 17.37
N ALA A 50 -7.69 19.98 17.13
CA ALA A 50 -7.16 20.13 15.78
C ALA A 50 -6.95 18.72 15.21
N PRO A 51 -7.36 18.46 13.95
CA PRO A 51 -7.06 17.20 13.31
C PRO A 51 -5.54 16.94 13.39
N PRO A 52 -5.11 15.68 13.54
CA PRO A 52 -3.70 15.34 13.46
C PRO A 52 -3.10 15.98 12.21
N ALA A 53 -1.98 16.69 12.37
CA ALA A 53 -1.27 17.24 11.22
C ALA A 53 -0.91 16.07 10.29
N GLU A 54 -1.42 16.09 9.06
CA GLU A 54 -0.95 15.18 8.03
C GLU A 54 0.57 15.33 7.91
N PRO A 55 1.33 14.22 7.79
CA PRO A 55 2.76 14.30 7.53
C PRO A 55 3.00 15.21 6.33
N ALA A 56 3.90 16.19 6.49
CA ALA A 56 4.23 17.10 5.41
C ALA A 56 4.83 16.31 4.24
N VAL A 57 4.14 16.33 3.10
CA VAL A 57 4.60 15.72 1.85
C VAL A 57 5.93 16.37 1.43
N LYS A 58 6.91 15.55 1.05
CA LYS A 58 8.22 16.04 0.60
C LYS A 58 8.06 16.92 -0.66
N PRO A 59 8.72 18.09 -0.73
CA PRO A 59 8.68 18.93 -1.92
C PRO A 59 9.15 18.18 -3.17
N THR A 60 8.46 18.42 -4.28
CA THR A 60 8.83 17.88 -5.59
C THR A 60 10.21 18.44 -6.01
N PRO A 61 11.17 17.59 -6.40
CA PRO A 61 12.47 18.05 -6.91
C PRO A 61 12.33 18.48 -8.38
N SER A 62 13.44 18.87 -9.01
CA SER A 62 13.41 19.26 -10.42
C SER A 62 13.05 18.10 -11.34
N ASP A 63 12.55 18.39 -12.55
CA ASP A 63 12.20 17.36 -13.54
C ASP A 63 13.41 16.49 -13.93
N ALA A 64 14.62 17.06 -13.94
CA ALA A 64 15.83 16.31 -14.23
C ALA A 64 16.15 15.29 -13.12
N GLU A 65 15.95 15.66 -11.86
CA GLU A 65 16.13 14.78 -10.71
C GLU A 65 15.05 13.69 -10.68
N LEU A 66 13.79 14.03 -10.96
CA LEU A 66 12.71 13.06 -11.07
C LEU A 66 12.95 12.05 -12.20
N ASN A 67 13.34 12.52 -13.38
CA ASN A 67 13.65 11.62 -14.49
C ASN A 67 14.82 10.68 -14.16
N ALA A 68 15.84 11.16 -13.44
CA ALA A 68 16.93 10.30 -12.98
C ALA A 68 16.46 9.27 -11.94
N LEU A 69 15.55 9.65 -11.04
CA LEU A 69 14.92 8.71 -10.11
C LEU A 69 14.10 7.66 -10.86
N PHE A 70 13.23 8.06 -11.80
CA PHE A 70 12.40 7.13 -12.55
C PHE A 70 13.22 6.19 -13.43
N ALA A 71 14.31 6.66 -14.04
CA ALA A 71 15.25 5.82 -14.77
C ALA A 71 15.85 4.72 -13.87
N ARG A 72 16.28 5.08 -12.64
CA ARG A 72 16.76 4.11 -11.65
C ARG A 72 15.66 3.14 -11.21
N THR A 73 14.42 3.58 -11.06
CA THR A 73 13.28 2.71 -10.74
C THR A 73 12.99 1.70 -11.86
N VAL A 74 13.09 2.12 -13.13
CA VAL A 74 12.93 1.22 -14.27
C VAL A 74 14.10 0.23 -14.38
N GLU A 75 15.32 0.65 -14.05
CA GLU A 75 16.46 -0.25 -13.93
C GLU A 75 16.25 -1.30 -12.82
N PHE A 76 15.84 -0.86 -11.63
CA PHE A 76 15.46 -1.73 -10.52
C PHE A 76 14.42 -2.77 -10.96
N LEU A 77 13.35 -2.35 -11.65
CA LEU A 77 12.31 -3.25 -12.14
C LEU A 77 12.89 -4.29 -13.12
N GLY A 78 13.79 -3.88 -14.01
CA GLY A 78 14.46 -4.79 -14.94
C GLY A 78 15.32 -5.83 -14.22
N GLN A 79 16.13 -5.40 -13.25
CA GLN A 79 16.99 -6.31 -12.47
C GLN A 79 16.19 -7.25 -11.58
N PHE A 80 15.11 -6.75 -10.98
CA PHE A 80 14.17 -7.56 -10.21
C PHE A 80 13.50 -8.62 -11.09
N ALA A 81 13.07 -8.24 -12.29
CA ALA A 81 12.50 -9.17 -13.26
C ALA A 81 13.48 -10.25 -13.70
N ASP A 82 14.74 -9.89 -13.94
CA ASP A 82 15.78 -10.87 -14.27
C ASP A 82 16.12 -11.77 -13.07
N ALA A 83 16.11 -11.25 -11.84
CA ALA A 83 16.31 -12.05 -10.63
C ALA A 83 15.22 -13.12 -10.47
N VAL A 84 13.96 -12.77 -10.73
CA VAL A 84 12.82 -13.70 -10.72
C VAL A 84 12.97 -14.73 -11.84
N ALA A 85 13.11 -14.28 -13.10
CA ALA A 85 13.12 -15.16 -14.27
C ALA A 85 14.29 -16.16 -14.25
N ASN A 86 15.48 -15.74 -13.80
CA ASN A 86 16.65 -16.61 -13.75
C ASN A 86 16.57 -17.67 -12.64
N ASN A 87 15.63 -17.55 -11.70
CA ASN A 87 15.52 -18.44 -10.54
C ASN A 87 14.12 -19.06 -10.37
N GLU A 88 13.25 -18.98 -11.38
CA GLU A 88 11.83 -19.40 -11.31
C GLU A 88 11.59 -20.87 -10.92
N GLN A 89 12.62 -21.73 -11.00
CA GLN A 89 12.56 -23.14 -10.62
C GLN A 89 13.11 -23.44 -9.21
N ASP A 90 13.67 -22.44 -8.54
CA ASP A 90 14.30 -22.56 -7.22
C ASP A 90 13.89 -21.36 -6.37
N CYS A 91 12.73 -21.46 -5.72
CA CYS A 91 12.12 -20.36 -4.99
C CYS A 91 13.03 -19.80 -3.89
N LYS A 92 13.87 -20.64 -3.27
CA LYS A 92 14.85 -20.19 -2.29
C LYS A 92 15.94 -19.33 -2.90
N LYS A 93 16.47 -19.71 -4.07
CA LYS A 93 17.41 -18.85 -4.82
C LYS A 93 16.74 -17.60 -5.33
N MET A 94 15.47 -17.70 -5.77
CA MET A 94 14.69 -16.56 -6.21
C MET A 94 14.55 -15.53 -5.08
N ALA A 95 14.13 -15.95 -3.89
CA ALA A 95 14.05 -15.10 -2.71
C ALA A 95 15.39 -14.42 -2.39
N ALA A 96 16.49 -15.19 -2.38
CA ALA A 96 17.82 -14.63 -2.12
C ALA A 96 18.24 -13.59 -3.18
N ALA A 97 17.92 -13.84 -4.46
CA ALA A 97 18.20 -12.91 -5.55
C ALA A 97 17.34 -11.64 -5.46
N MET A 98 16.05 -11.78 -5.11
CA MET A 98 15.14 -10.65 -4.88
C MET A 98 15.66 -9.77 -3.74
N THR A 99 15.99 -10.35 -2.59
CA THR A 99 16.58 -9.60 -1.46
C THR A 99 17.87 -8.88 -1.87
N ALA A 100 18.74 -9.53 -2.64
CA ALA A 100 19.97 -8.88 -3.13
C ALA A 100 19.68 -7.67 -4.03
N VAL A 101 18.65 -7.73 -4.88
CA VAL A 101 18.21 -6.58 -5.69
C VAL A 101 17.63 -5.48 -4.79
N PHE A 102 16.79 -5.81 -3.80
CA PHE A 102 16.26 -4.83 -2.86
C PHE A 102 17.38 -4.12 -2.08
N ASP A 103 18.36 -4.87 -1.57
CA ASP A 103 19.52 -4.33 -0.84
C ASP A 103 20.39 -3.42 -1.72
N ALA A 104 20.56 -3.78 -3.00
CA ALA A 104 21.34 -3.00 -3.96
C ALA A 104 20.65 -1.68 -4.35
N HIS A 105 19.33 -1.62 -4.30
CA HIS A 105 18.51 -0.45 -4.69
C HIS A 105 17.80 0.22 -3.52
N LYS A 106 18.17 -0.10 -2.27
CA LYS A 106 17.50 0.41 -1.07
C LYS A 106 17.43 1.95 -1.00
N ASP A 107 18.40 2.65 -1.59
CA ASP A 107 18.41 4.11 -1.67
C ASP A 107 17.35 4.63 -2.64
N VAL A 108 17.21 3.99 -3.81
CA VAL A 108 16.17 4.27 -4.79
C VAL A 108 14.79 4.01 -4.20
N LEU A 109 14.62 2.89 -3.50
CA LEU A 109 13.36 2.53 -2.83
C LEU A 109 13.00 3.52 -1.72
N ALA A 110 13.94 3.87 -0.86
CA ALA A 110 13.73 4.85 0.20
C ALA A 110 13.44 6.25 -0.37
N GLU A 111 14.12 6.64 -1.46
CA GLU A 111 13.88 7.91 -2.12
C GLU A 111 12.49 7.95 -2.77
N ALA A 112 12.08 6.89 -3.47
CA ALA A 112 10.74 6.77 -4.05
C ALA A 112 9.65 6.85 -2.97
N LYS A 113 9.80 6.09 -1.88
CA LYS A 113 8.87 6.12 -0.74
C LYS A 113 8.79 7.48 -0.07
N SER A 114 9.88 8.25 -0.06
CA SER A 114 9.87 9.62 0.49
C SER A 114 8.94 10.59 -0.26
N TYR A 115 8.47 10.21 -1.45
CA TYR A 115 7.48 10.95 -2.24
C TYR A 115 6.07 10.33 -2.17
N GLU A 116 5.84 9.30 -1.36
CA GLU A 116 4.50 8.72 -1.20
C GLU A 116 3.49 9.80 -0.78
N GLY A 117 2.35 9.85 -1.49
CA GLY A 117 1.32 10.87 -1.30
C GLY A 117 1.61 12.22 -1.99
N ASN A 118 2.73 12.36 -2.71
CA ASN A 118 2.98 13.51 -3.58
C ASN A 118 2.34 13.30 -4.96
N THR A 119 1.14 13.86 -5.13
CA THR A 119 0.35 13.73 -6.37
C THR A 119 1.03 14.33 -7.61
N GLU A 120 1.94 15.30 -7.46
CA GLU A 120 2.71 15.84 -8.59
C GLU A 120 3.78 14.83 -9.05
N VAL A 121 4.49 14.23 -8.10
CA VAL A 121 5.47 13.17 -8.40
C VAL A 121 4.77 11.96 -9.00
N ASP A 122 3.63 11.55 -8.46
CA ASP A 122 2.82 10.44 -8.99
C ASP A 122 2.43 10.68 -10.46
N ALA A 123 1.91 11.86 -10.79
CA ALA A 123 1.52 12.20 -12.16
C ALA A 123 2.72 12.18 -13.14
N LYS A 124 3.90 12.62 -12.68
CA LYS A 124 5.13 12.57 -13.48
C LYS A 124 5.66 11.14 -13.61
N ALA A 125 5.57 10.33 -12.56
CA ALA A 125 5.93 8.92 -12.57
C ALA A 125 5.04 8.15 -13.56
N ASP A 126 3.72 8.38 -13.53
CA ASP A 126 2.77 7.78 -14.46
C ASP A 126 3.08 8.15 -15.92
N ALA A 127 3.37 9.42 -16.19
CA ALA A 127 3.76 9.88 -17.53
C ALA A 127 5.04 9.19 -18.01
N TYR A 128 6.05 9.10 -17.14
CA TYR A 128 7.31 8.43 -17.42
C TYR A 128 7.10 6.93 -17.67
N MET A 129 6.40 6.23 -16.78
CA MET A 129 6.12 4.79 -16.92
C MET A 129 5.32 4.47 -18.18
N LYS A 130 4.42 5.37 -18.60
CA LYS A 130 3.68 5.25 -19.86
C LYS A 130 4.59 5.40 -21.09
N GLU A 131 5.53 6.34 -21.06
CA GLU A 131 6.54 6.47 -22.13
C GLU A 131 7.45 5.22 -22.20
N HIS A 132 7.74 4.64 -21.04
CA HIS A 132 8.56 3.44 -20.89
C HIS A 132 7.74 2.13 -20.82
N SER A 133 6.47 2.15 -21.22
CA SER A 133 5.57 1.00 -21.05
C SER A 133 6.09 -0.29 -21.68
N PRO A 134 6.74 -0.32 -22.86
CA PRO A 134 7.26 -1.56 -23.42
C PRO A 134 8.32 -2.22 -22.54
N GLN A 135 9.14 -1.40 -21.86
CA GLN A 135 10.18 -1.90 -20.96
C GLN A 135 9.57 -2.42 -19.65
N VAL A 136 8.59 -1.69 -19.11
CA VAL A 136 7.85 -2.09 -17.90
C VAL A 136 7.08 -3.39 -18.15
N GLU A 137 6.34 -3.47 -19.25
CA GLU A 137 5.58 -4.66 -19.65
C GLU A 137 6.48 -5.87 -19.88
N ALA A 138 7.64 -5.68 -20.51
CA ALA A 138 8.62 -6.76 -20.69
C ALA A 138 9.15 -7.27 -19.35
N ALA A 139 9.45 -6.38 -18.40
CA ALA A 139 9.89 -6.75 -17.07
C ALA A 139 8.78 -7.48 -16.29
N VAL A 140 7.55 -6.97 -16.31
CA VAL A 140 6.38 -7.61 -15.69
C VAL A 140 6.14 -9.00 -16.29
N GLY A 141 6.19 -9.12 -17.61
CA GLY A 141 6.03 -10.41 -18.30
C GLY A 141 7.06 -11.44 -17.87
N LYS A 142 8.34 -11.04 -17.70
CA LYS A 142 9.41 -11.92 -17.18
C LYS A 142 9.15 -12.40 -15.75
N MET A 143 8.56 -11.56 -14.91
CA MET A 143 8.29 -11.91 -13.50
C MET A 143 7.14 -12.89 -13.33
N MET A 144 6.13 -12.84 -14.21
CA MET A 144 4.86 -13.55 -14.00
C MET A 144 5.06 -15.04 -13.68
N THR A 145 5.88 -15.75 -14.45
CA THR A 145 6.06 -17.20 -14.28
C THR A 145 6.74 -17.53 -12.96
N GLY A 146 7.87 -16.89 -12.64
CA GLY A 146 8.58 -17.14 -11.38
C GLY A 146 7.77 -16.73 -10.14
N MET A 147 7.12 -15.56 -10.18
CA MET A 147 6.27 -15.11 -9.08
C MET A 147 5.08 -16.05 -8.87
N GLN A 148 4.44 -16.55 -9.93
CA GLN A 148 3.35 -17.50 -9.81
C GLN A 148 3.83 -18.86 -9.28
N ALA A 149 4.97 -19.36 -9.76
CA ALA A 149 5.52 -20.65 -9.35
C ALA A 149 5.92 -20.67 -7.86
N CYS A 150 6.34 -19.52 -7.33
CA CYS A 150 6.90 -19.41 -6.00
C CYS A 150 6.07 -18.54 -5.03
N ALA A 151 4.83 -18.19 -5.38
CA ALA A 151 3.98 -17.32 -4.57
C ALA A 151 3.71 -17.85 -3.14
N GLU A 152 3.69 -19.18 -2.97
CA GLU A 152 3.45 -19.85 -1.69
C GLU A 152 4.74 -20.18 -0.93
N ASP A 153 5.91 -19.85 -1.48
CA ASP A 153 7.19 -20.11 -0.83
C ASP A 153 7.44 -19.10 0.30
N PRO A 154 7.77 -19.57 1.53
CA PRO A 154 7.92 -18.69 2.68
C PRO A 154 9.15 -17.77 2.60
N ASP A 155 10.22 -18.18 1.92
CA ASP A 155 11.40 -17.32 1.75
C ASP A 155 11.08 -16.17 0.78
N VAL A 156 10.30 -16.45 -0.27
CA VAL A 156 9.82 -15.43 -1.22
C VAL A 156 8.84 -14.47 -0.57
N GLN A 157 7.87 -14.97 0.20
CA GLN A 157 6.94 -14.13 0.97
C GLN A 157 7.70 -13.19 1.91
N LYS A 158 8.69 -13.73 2.64
CA LYS A 158 9.55 -12.93 3.51
C LYS A 158 10.34 -11.87 2.74
N ALA A 159 10.85 -12.18 1.55
CA ALA A 159 11.52 -11.19 0.72
C ALA A 159 10.56 -10.05 0.30
N MET A 160 9.31 -10.37 -0.04
CA MET A 160 8.29 -9.37 -0.37
C MET A 160 7.87 -8.54 0.86
N GLU A 161 7.71 -9.16 2.02
CA GLU A 161 7.44 -8.44 3.28
C GLU A 161 8.58 -7.49 3.63
N GLN A 162 9.83 -7.87 3.36
CA GLN A 162 10.99 -6.97 3.52
C GLN A 162 10.88 -5.77 2.59
N PHE A 163 10.51 -5.98 1.33
CA PHE A 163 10.30 -4.90 0.37
C PHE A 163 9.19 -3.94 0.82
N ASP A 164 8.05 -4.46 1.28
CA ASP A 164 6.93 -3.63 1.76
C ASP A 164 7.29 -2.81 3.02
N ALA A 165 8.20 -3.34 3.85
CA ALA A 165 8.67 -2.68 5.06
C ALA A 165 9.72 -1.58 4.83
N MET A 166 10.36 -1.54 3.65
CA MET A 166 11.28 -0.46 3.24
C MET A 166 10.48 0.77 2.90
#